data_AF-A0A838SNU7-F1
#
_entry.id   AF-A0A838SNU7-F1
#
_cell.length_a   1.000
_cell.length_b   1.000
_cell.length_c   1.000
_cell.angle_alpha   90.00
_cell.angle_beta   90.00
_cell.angle_gamma   90.00
#
_symmetry.space_group_name_H-M   'P 1'
#
loop_
_entity.id
_entity.type
_entity.pdbx_description
1 polymer ?
#
loop_
_entity_poly.entity_id
_entity_poly.type
_entity_poly.pdbx_seq_one_letter_code
_entity_poly.pdbx_strand_id
1 'polypeptide(L)'
;MSGVRQAARQVVDPLRDFLRAEASGGLVLAVATVAALVWANSPAGESYFSWWGRELTVGPGPAALTKDLRHWVNDGLMVVFFFVVGLEIKRELVSGELRDRRAAALPAIAAVGGVLLPAALFLVVTAGTPGAGGWGIPMATDIAFAVGILALLGSRVPAGAKLLLLSIAIVDDIIAITVIALVYTDSVSALWLAAAAGGLLAVLLMRRLGVASIWPYAVVGVGVWLATLESGVHATIAGV
;
A
#
# COMPACT_ATOMS: atom_id res chain seq x y z
N MET A 1 -5.77 43.78 -10.54
CA MET A 1 -6.71 42.69 -10.15
C MET A 1 -6.64 41.45 -11.06
N SER A 2 -5.67 41.34 -11.98
CA SER A 2 -5.54 40.21 -12.94
C SER A 2 -4.60 39.07 -12.48
N GLY A 3 -3.55 39.38 -11.70
CA GLY A 3 -2.55 38.37 -11.29
C GLY A 3 -3.08 37.30 -10.32
N VAL A 4 -3.96 37.66 -9.38
CA VAL A 4 -4.54 36.72 -8.41
C VAL A 4 -5.44 35.67 -9.08
N ARG A 5 -6.15 36.05 -10.15
CA ARG A 5 -7.00 35.12 -10.93
C ARG A 5 -6.19 34.15 -11.78
N GLN A 6 -4.98 34.51 -12.17
CA GLN A 6 -4.11 33.69 -13.01
C GLN A 6 -3.33 32.66 -12.18
N ALA A 7 -2.84 33.06 -11.00
CA ALA A 7 -2.23 32.14 -10.03
C ALA A 7 -3.25 31.12 -9.47
N ALA A 8 -4.48 31.54 -9.22
CA ALA A 8 -5.55 30.64 -8.81
C ALA A 8 -5.88 29.60 -9.90
N ARG A 9 -5.87 29.97 -11.18
CA ARG A 9 -6.11 29.02 -12.29
C ARG A 9 -4.98 28.00 -12.45
N GLN A 10 -3.71 28.40 -12.29
CA GLN A 10 -2.57 27.49 -12.41
C GLN A 10 -2.50 26.40 -11.32
N VAL A 11 -3.11 26.63 -10.16
CA VAL A 11 -3.20 25.63 -9.07
C VAL A 11 -4.51 24.83 -9.13
N VAL A 12 -5.61 25.44 -9.59
CA VAL A 12 -6.93 24.81 -9.64
C VAL A 12 -7.05 23.77 -10.75
N ASP A 13 -6.40 23.96 -11.90
CA ASP A 13 -6.52 23.04 -13.03
C ASP A 13 -5.81 21.69 -12.77
N PRO A 14 -4.54 21.64 -12.28
CA PRO A 14 -3.89 20.37 -11.92
C PRO A 14 -4.58 19.64 -10.77
N LEU A 15 -5.08 20.38 -9.77
CA LEU A 15 -5.82 19.81 -8.65
C LEU A 15 -7.16 19.22 -9.11
N ARG A 16 -7.85 19.87 -10.05
CA ARG A 16 -9.09 19.34 -10.63
C ARG A 16 -8.85 18.09 -11.46
N ASP A 17 -7.79 18.05 -12.26
CA ASP A 17 -7.46 16.89 -13.08
C ASP A 17 -6.98 15.71 -12.22
N PHE A 18 -6.20 15.97 -11.18
CA PHE A 18 -5.82 14.99 -10.15
C PHE A 18 -7.05 14.44 -9.41
N LEU A 19 -7.94 15.31 -8.92
CA LEU A 19 -9.17 14.89 -8.23
C LEU A 19 -10.14 14.14 -9.14
N ARG A 20 -10.19 14.45 -10.44
CA ARG A 20 -10.98 13.71 -11.43
C ARG A 20 -10.38 12.33 -11.69
N ALA A 21 -9.05 12.24 -11.79
CA ALA A 21 -8.35 10.97 -11.90
C ALA A 21 -8.57 10.09 -10.64
N GLU A 22 -8.45 10.67 -9.44
CA GLU A 22 -8.74 9.97 -8.18
C GLU A 22 -10.20 9.54 -8.04
N ALA A 23 -11.16 10.41 -8.40
CA ALA A 23 -12.58 10.05 -8.40
C ALA A 23 -12.87 8.89 -9.35
N SER A 24 -12.22 8.87 -10.52
CA SER A 24 -12.34 7.77 -11.47
C SER A 24 -11.75 6.46 -10.92
N GLY A 25 -10.61 6.53 -10.23
CA GLY A 25 -9.99 5.38 -9.57
C GLY A 25 -10.87 4.80 -8.47
N GLY A 26 -11.41 5.67 -7.60
CA GLY A 26 -12.33 5.27 -6.53
C GLY A 26 -13.62 4.66 -7.05
N LEU A 27 -14.17 5.18 -8.16
CA LEU A 27 -15.35 4.59 -8.80
C LEU A 27 -15.05 3.21 -9.40
N VAL A 28 -13.92 3.06 -10.10
CA VAL A 28 -13.49 1.77 -10.66
C VAL A 28 -13.31 0.74 -9.54
N LEU A 29 -12.66 1.13 -8.44
CA LEU A 29 -12.51 0.28 -7.25
C LEU A 29 -13.87 -0.13 -6.68
N ALA A 30 -14.80 0.81 -6.50
CA ALA A 30 -16.13 0.52 -6.00
C ALA A 30 -16.91 -0.45 -6.91
N VAL A 31 -16.86 -0.23 -8.23
CA VAL A 31 -17.48 -1.11 -9.22
C VAL A 31 -16.86 -2.50 -9.20
N ALA A 32 -15.53 -2.60 -9.11
CA ALA A 32 -14.82 -3.87 -9.00
C ALA A 32 -15.21 -4.63 -7.72
N THR A 33 -15.29 -3.94 -6.58
CA THR A 33 -15.73 -4.53 -5.31
C THR A 33 -17.16 -5.04 -5.39
N VAL A 34 -18.09 -4.24 -5.94
CA VAL A 34 -19.48 -4.67 -6.12
C VAL A 34 -19.56 -5.87 -7.08
N ALA A 35 -18.83 -5.84 -8.19
CA ALA A 35 -18.78 -6.95 -9.14
C ALA A 35 -18.24 -8.23 -8.49
N ALA A 36 -17.18 -8.14 -7.68
CA ALA A 36 -16.62 -9.26 -6.94
C ALA A 36 -17.61 -9.83 -5.92
N LEU A 37 -18.29 -8.96 -5.15
CA LEU A 37 -19.32 -9.38 -4.18
C LEU A 37 -20.50 -10.06 -4.87
N VAL A 38 -20.99 -9.51 -5.99
CA VAL A 38 -22.07 -10.10 -6.77
C VAL A 38 -21.64 -11.46 -7.32
N TRP A 39 -20.46 -11.56 -7.92
CA TRP A 39 -19.98 -12.81 -8.49
C TRP A 39 -19.82 -13.89 -7.41
N ALA A 40 -19.18 -13.57 -6.28
CA ALA A 40 -18.95 -14.50 -5.18
C ALA A 40 -20.23 -14.99 -4.50
N ASN A 41 -21.29 -14.17 -4.43
CA ASN A 41 -22.58 -14.52 -3.81
C ASN A 41 -23.66 -14.97 -4.81
N SER A 42 -23.33 -15.03 -6.10
CA SER A 42 -24.26 -15.49 -7.14
C SER A 42 -24.33 -17.02 -7.22
N PRO A 43 -25.29 -17.59 -7.98
CA PRO A 43 -25.28 -19.02 -8.32
C PRO A 43 -23.98 -19.49 -9.03
N ALA A 44 -23.21 -18.55 -9.60
CA ALA A 44 -21.90 -18.81 -10.19
C ALA A 44 -20.75 -18.66 -9.17
N GLY A 45 -21.01 -18.57 -7.87
CA GLY A 45 -19.98 -18.36 -6.83
C GLY A 45 -18.89 -19.44 -6.84
N GLU A 46 -19.22 -20.69 -7.15
CA GLU A 46 -18.23 -21.76 -7.29
C GLU A 46 -17.21 -21.47 -8.42
N SER A 47 -17.64 -20.82 -9.50
CA SER A 47 -16.73 -20.38 -10.57
C SER A 47 -15.76 -19.29 -10.09
N TYR A 48 -16.19 -18.41 -9.18
CA TYR A 48 -15.32 -17.38 -8.58
C TYR A 48 -14.24 -18.03 -7.73
N PHE A 49 -14.61 -18.92 -6.81
CA PHE A 49 -13.65 -19.57 -5.92
C PHE A 49 -12.70 -20.51 -6.68
N SER A 50 -13.21 -21.27 -7.65
CA SER A 50 -12.37 -22.12 -8.50
C SER A 50 -11.44 -21.33 -9.41
N TRP A 51 -11.84 -20.15 -9.91
CA TRP A 51 -10.97 -19.26 -10.67
C TRP A 51 -9.78 -18.78 -9.83
N TRP A 52 -10.06 -18.28 -8.62
CA TRP A 52 -9.02 -17.77 -7.72
C TRP A 52 -8.14 -18.87 -7.10
N GLY A 53 -8.68 -20.09 -6.97
CA GLY A 53 -7.95 -21.26 -6.48
C GLY A 53 -7.08 -21.96 -7.53
N ARG A 54 -7.02 -21.48 -8.78
CA ARG A 54 -6.16 -22.08 -9.81
C ARG A 54 -4.70 -21.89 -9.43
N GLU A 55 -3.97 -22.99 -9.37
CA GLU A 55 -2.54 -22.97 -9.14
C GLU A 55 -1.79 -22.54 -10.39
N LEU A 56 -0.88 -21.59 -10.22
CA LEU A 56 0.08 -21.18 -11.21
C LEU A 56 1.48 -21.49 -10.68
N THR A 57 2.22 -22.26 -11.46
CA THR A 57 3.62 -22.61 -11.16
C THR A 57 4.55 -21.81 -12.06
N VAL A 58 5.46 -21.04 -11.47
CA VAL A 58 6.44 -20.22 -12.19
C VAL A 58 7.85 -20.60 -11.74
N GLY A 59 8.72 -20.94 -12.69
CA GLY A 59 10.14 -21.20 -12.43
C GLY A 59 10.64 -22.55 -12.94
N PRO A 60 11.97 -22.73 -13.04
CA PRO A 60 12.57 -23.97 -13.52
C PRO A 60 12.77 -25.00 -12.41
N GLY A 61 12.30 -26.23 -12.63
CA GLY A 61 12.68 -27.40 -11.84
C GLY A 61 12.26 -27.34 -10.36
N PRO A 62 13.11 -27.80 -9.41
CA PRO A 62 12.75 -27.88 -7.98
C PRO A 62 12.66 -26.52 -7.27
N ALA A 63 13.05 -25.42 -7.93
CA ALA A 63 12.90 -24.05 -7.43
C ALA A 63 11.62 -23.36 -7.97
N ALA A 64 10.69 -24.13 -8.55
CA ALA A 64 9.45 -23.58 -9.06
C ALA A 64 8.53 -23.15 -7.91
N LEU A 65 8.00 -21.93 -8.02
CA LEU A 65 7.04 -21.37 -7.08
C LEU A 65 5.63 -21.72 -7.53
N THR A 66 4.93 -22.55 -6.75
CA THR A 66 3.52 -22.87 -6.96
C THR A 66 2.68 -22.09 -5.95
N LYS A 67 1.81 -21.21 -6.44
CA LYS A 67 0.82 -20.52 -5.62
C LYS A 67 -0.50 -20.47 -6.37
N ASP A 68 -1.62 -20.35 -5.64
CA ASP A 68 -2.88 -20.03 -6.28
C ASP A 68 -2.87 -18.61 -6.89
N LEU A 69 -3.79 -18.37 -7.81
CA LEU A 69 -3.88 -17.11 -8.52
C LEU A 69 -4.10 -15.92 -7.56
N ARG A 70 -4.82 -16.12 -6.46
CA ARG A 70 -5.07 -15.08 -5.46
C ARG A 70 -3.77 -14.64 -4.80
N HIS A 71 -2.94 -15.57 -4.37
CA HIS A 71 -1.65 -15.25 -3.75
C HIS A 71 -0.69 -14.59 -4.74
N TRP A 72 -0.62 -15.06 -5.99
CA TRP A 72 0.19 -14.39 -7.02
C TRP A 72 -0.23 -12.95 -7.25
N VAL A 73 -1.54 -12.71 -7.39
CA VAL A 73 -2.08 -11.36 -7.60
C VAL A 73 -1.86 -10.50 -6.37
N ASN A 74 -2.08 -11.01 -5.17
CA ASN A 74 -1.84 -10.28 -3.93
C ASN A 74 -0.37 -9.90 -3.80
N ASP A 75 0.57 -10.85 -3.85
CA ASP A 75 1.99 -10.58 -3.67
C ASP A 75 2.55 -9.64 -4.75
N GLY A 76 2.09 -9.80 -5.99
CA GLY A 76 2.54 -9.01 -7.15
C GLY A 76 1.93 -7.61 -7.23
N LEU A 77 0.63 -7.44 -6.98
CA LEU A 77 0.01 -6.11 -7.00
C LEU A 77 0.30 -5.33 -5.73
N MET A 78 0.37 -5.99 -4.56
CA MET A 78 0.66 -5.30 -3.31
C MET A 78 2.08 -4.76 -3.26
N VAL A 79 3.08 -5.43 -3.87
CA VAL A 79 4.43 -4.84 -3.95
C VAL A 79 4.46 -3.57 -4.79
N VAL A 80 3.68 -3.52 -5.89
CA VAL A 80 3.53 -2.31 -6.71
C VAL A 80 2.80 -1.22 -5.93
N PHE A 81 1.73 -1.57 -5.22
CA PHE A 81 0.99 -0.64 -4.36
C PHE A 81 1.90 -0.03 -3.30
N PHE A 82 2.62 -0.86 -2.53
CA PHE A 82 3.53 -0.40 -1.50
C PHE A 82 4.74 0.34 -2.04
N PHE A 83 5.18 0.06 -3.27
CA PHE A 83 6.19 0.90 -3.94
C PHE A 83 5.69 2.31 -4.19
N VAL A 84 4.46 2.48 -4.68
CA VAL A 84 3.85 3.81 -4.85
C VAL A 84 3.67 4.51 -3.50
N VAL A 85 3.20 3.78 -2.47
CA VAL A 85 3.09 4.30 -1.11
C VAL A 85 4.46 4.72 -0.56
N GLY A 86 5.52 3.92 -0.77
CA GLY A 86 6.90 4.24 -0.38
C GLY A 86 7.43 5.52 -1.05
N LEU A 87 7.11 5.72 -2.33
CA LEU A 87 7.41 6.96 -3.04
C LEU A 87 6.65 8.16 -2.45
N GLU A 88 5.38 7.98 -2.09
CA GLU A 88 4.56 9.03 -1.47
C GLU A 88 5.06 9.39 -0.08
N ILE A 89 5.37 8.39 0.76
CA ILE A 89 6.01 8.57 2.07
C ILE A 89 7.30 9.40 1.91
N LYS A 90 8.15 9.01 0.95
CA LYS A 90 9.41 9.73 0.70
C LYS A 90 9.16 11.17 0.24
N ARG A 91 8.19 11.39 -0.66
CA ARG A 91 7.79 12.74 -1.12
C ARG A 91 7.33 13.60 0.05
N GLU A 92 6.52 13.04 0.94
CA GLU A 92 5.95 13.74 2.08
C GLU A 92 6.99 14.08 3.15
N LEU A 93 7.95 13.17 3.39
CA LEU A 93 9.10 13.40 4.28
C LEU A 93 10.07 14.47 3.75
N VAL A 94 10.27 14.53 2.43
CA VAL A 94 11.24 15.46 1.82
C VAL A 94 10.64 16.82 1.53
N SER A 95 9.38 16.87 1.08
CA SER A 95 8.77 18.09 0.53
C SER A 95 7.35 18.39 1.03
N GLY A 96 6.74 17.47 1.80
CA GLY A 96 5.37 17.60 2.29
C GLY A 96 5.27 18.06 3.73
N GLU A 97 4.10 17.79 4.33
CA GLU A 97 3.75 18.21 5.70
C GLU A 97 4.51 17.41 6.75
N LEU A 98 4.91 16.17 6.45
CA LEU A 98 5.72 15.33 7.35
C LEU A 98 7.17 15.82 7.51
N ARG A 99 7.62 16.76 6.68
CA ARG A 99 8.95 17.37 6.80
C ARG A 99 9.08 18.23 8.07
N ASP A 100 8.02 18.92 8.47
CA ASP A 100 8.02 19.75 9.67
C ASP A 100 7.46 18.96 10.85
N ARG A 101 8.27 18.76 11.90
CA ARG A 101 7.89 17.94 13.07
C ARG A 101 6.64 18.44 13.79
N ARG A 102 6.37 19.76 13.78
CA ARG A 102 5.19 20.33 14.43
C ARG A 102 3.94 20.09 13.59
N ALA A 103 4.05 20.24 12.27
CA ALA A 103 2.95 19.94 11.36
C ALA A 103 2.63 18.43 11.35
N ALA A 104 3.66 17.59 11.35
CA ALA A 104 3.56 16.12 11.36
C ALA A 104 2.95 15.55 12.65
N ALA A 105 3.01 16.29 13.76
CA ALA A 105 2.55 15.79 15.06
C ALA A 105 1.05 15.49 15.07
N LEU A 106 0.23 16.34 14.47
CA LEU A 106 -1.23 16.13 14.45
C LEU A 106 -1.62 14.89 13.63
N PRO A 107 -1.19 14.73 12.35
CA PRO A 107 -1.43 13.51 11.60
C PRO A 107 -0.88 12.26 12.30
N ALA A 108 0.34 12.33 12.86
CA ALA A 108 0.95 11.18 13.51
C ALA A 108 0.19 10.72 14.77
N ILE A 109 -0.25 11.65 15.62
CA ILE A 109 -1.04 11.32 16.80
C ILE A 109 -2.42 10.77 16.39
N ALA A 110 -3.05 11.38 15.39
CA ALA A 110 -4.33 10.92 14.86
C ALA A 110 -4.23 9.49 14.28
N ALA A 111 -3.19 9.22 13.49
CA ALA A 111 -2.89 7.90 12.93
C ALA A 111 -2.62 6.85 14.02
N VAL A 112 -1.73 7.15 14.96
CA VAL A 112 -1.43 6.23 16.08
C VAL A 112 -2.70 5.92 16.89
N GLY A 113 -3.55 6.92 17.17
CA GLY A 113 -4.85 6.68 17.80
C GLY A 113 -5.80 5.85 16.93
N GLY A 114 -5.83 6.15 15.63
CA GLY A 114 -6.63 5.46 14.61
C GLY A 114 -6.22 4.00 14.39
N VAL A 115 -4.97 3.66 14.67
CA VAL A 115 -4.45 2.28 14.61
C VAL A 115 -4.65 1.54 15.93
N LEU A 116 -4.24 2.15 17.05
CA LEU A 116 -4.20 1.46 18.33
C LEU A 116 -5.59 1.17 18.88
N LEU A 117 -6.53 2.10 18.72
CA LEU A 117 -7.88 1.94 19.27
C LEU A 117 -8.66 0.78 18.59
N PRO A 118 -8.74 0.69 17.25
CA PRO A 118 -9.40 -0.46 16.60
C PRO A 118 -8.71 -1.79 16.90
N ALA A 119 -7.38 -1.84 16.92
CA ALA A 119 -6.63 -3.03 17.27
C ALA A 119 -6.93 -3.51 18.70
N ALA A 120 -6.94 -2.59 19.67
CA ALA A 120 -7.27 -2.90 21.07
C ALA A 120 -8.72 -3.39 21.21
N LEU A 121 -9.68 -2.72 20.57
CA LEU A 121 -11.08 -3.13 20.58
C LEU A 121 -11.25 -4.53 19.97
N PHE A 122 -10.58 -4.82 18.87
CA PHE A 122 -10.61 -6.14 18.24
C PHE A 122 -10.07 -7.22 19.17
N LEU A 123 -8.93 -6.98 19.83
CA LEU A 123 -8.35 -7.92 20.78
C LEU A 123 -9.26 -8.20 21.98
N VAL A 124 -9.93 -7.16 22.52
CA VAL A 124 -10.89 -7.34 23.62
C VAL A 124 -12.07 -8.21 23.17
N VAL A 125 -12.61 -7.96 21.97
CA VAL A 125 -13.78 -8.69 21.45
C VAL A 125 -13.43 -10.13 21.06
N THR A 126 -12.24 -10.36 20.51
CA THR A 126 -11.80 -11.66 19.99
C THR A 126 -10.95 -12.47 20.98
N ALA A 127 -10.76 -11.95 22.20
CA ALA A 127 -9.98 -12.59 23.25
C ALA A 127 -10.44 -14.03 23.49
N GLY A 128 -9.49 -14.97 23.48
CA GLY A 128 -9.77 -16.40 23.69
C GLY A 128 -10.34 -17.13 22.47
N THR A 129 -10.52 -16.45 21.33
CA THR A 129 -10.89 -17.10 20.07
C THR A 129 -9.65 -17.35 19.19
N PRO A 130 -9.69 -18.33 18.27
CA PRO A 130 -8.62 -18.52 17.28
C PRO A 130 -8.37 -17.27 16.39
N GLY A 131 -9.34 -16.36 16.31
CA GLY A 131 -9.25 -15.13 15.51
C GLY A 131 -8.43 -14.00 16.13
N ALA A 132 -7.97 -14.12 17.38
CA ALA A 132 -7.24 -13.05 18.08
C ALA A 132 -5.93 -12.65 17.37
N GLY A 133 -5.33 -13.55 16.58
CA GLY A 133 -4.15 -13.25 15.76
C GLY A 133 -4.42 -12.23 14.64
N GLY A 134 -5.68 -11.96 14.29
CA GLY A 134 -6.08 -11.02 13.23
C GLY A 134 -6.15 -9.55 13.67
N TRP A 135 -5.54 -9.16 14.78
CA TRP A 135 -5.67 -7.81 15.33
C TRP A 135 -5.09 -6.70 14.45
N GLY A 136 -4.21 -7.04 13.50
CA GLY A 136 -3.71 -6.10 12.49
C GLY A 136 -4.71 -5.80 11.37
N ILE A 137 -5.79 -6.57 11.22
CA ILE A 137 -6.82 -6.36 10.18
C ILE A 137 -7.55 -4.99 10.34
N PRO A 138 -8.09 -4.62 11.51
CA PRO A 138 -8.84 -3.37 11.68
C PRO A 138 -7.97 -2.10 11.71
N MET A 139 -6.65 -2.24 11.62
CA MET A 139 -5.69 -1.13 11.68
C MET A 139 -5.54 -0.40 10.35
N ALA A 140 -5.71 -1.10 9.23
CA ALA A 140 -5.41 -0.55 7.91
C ALA A 140 -6.58 0.30 7.37
N THR A 141 -6.25 1.45 6.78
CA THR A 141 -7.20 2.34 6.12
C THR A 141 -6.95 2.33 4.61
N ASP A 142 -7.95 1.97 3.79
CA ASP A 142 -7.82 2.04 2.32
C ASP A 142 -7.86 3.50 1.84
N ILE A 143 -6.66 4.05 1.58
CA ILE A 143 -6.48 5.42 1.10
C ILE A 143 -7.17 5.68 -0.24
N ALA A 144 -7.16 4.71 -1.16
CA ALA A 144 -7.74 4.88 -2.50
C ALA A 144 -9.26 5.00 -2.41
N PHE A 145 -9.88 4.20 -1.54
CA PHE A 145 -11.31 4.29 -1.28
C PHE A 145 -11.68 5.56 -0.51
N ALA A 146 -10.92 5.91 0.53
CA ALA A 146 -11.19 7.08 1.36
C ALA A 146 -11.09 8.38 0.54
N VAL A 147 -10.03 8.53 -0.26
CA VAL A 147 -9.87 9.68 -1.16
C VAL A 147 -10.90 9.66 -2.29
N GLY A 148 -11.22 8.49 -2.84
CA GLY A 148 -12.29 8.33 -3.83
C GLY A 148 -13.63 8.88 -3.34
N ILE A 149 -14.04 8.56 -2.11
CA ILE A 149 -15.25 9.10 -1.49
C ILE A 149 -15.15 10.62 -1.27
N LEU A 150 -14.02 11.12 -0.77
CA LEU A 150 -13.83 12.57 -0.60
C LEU A 150 -13.89 13.33 -1.92
N ALA A 151 -13.43 12.72 -3.02
CA ALA A 151 -13.51 13.28 -4.34
C ALA A 151 -14.97 13.35 -4.85
N LEU A 152 -15.78 12.31 -4.57
CA LEU A 152 -17.22 12.30 -4.88
C LEU A 152 -18.01 13.38 -4.13
N LEU A 153 -17.60 13.71 -2.90
CA LEU A 153 -18.19 14.83 -2.13
C LEU A 153 -17.80 16.22 -2.69
N GLY A 154 -16.85 16.28 -3.62
CA GLY A 154 -16.55 17.45 -4.44
C GLY A 154 -16.08 18.66 -3.62
N SER A 155 -16.78 19.78 -3.79
CA SER A 155 -16.48 21.07 -3.14
C SER A 155 -16.99 21.17 -1.70
N ARG A 156 -17.72 20.18 -1.20
CA ARG A 156 -18.25 20.19 0.19
C ARG A 156 -17.16 19.95 1.22
N VAL A 157 -16.04 19.36 0.82
CA VAL A 157 -14.91 19.02 1.70
C VAL A 157 -13.78 20.03 1.47
N PRO A 158 -13.34 20.76 2.51
CA PRO A 158 -12.22 21.69 2.41
C PRO A 158 -10.93 20.98 1.96
N ALA A 159 -10.09 21.67 1.18
CA ALA A 159 -8.82 21.12 0.70
C ALA A 159 -7.90 20.67 1.87
N GLY A 160 -7.87 21.42 2.97
CA GLY A 160 -7.10 21.05 4.16
C GLY A 160 -7.54 19.73 4.81
N ALA A 161 -8.83 19.38 4.75
CA ALA A 161 -9.30 18.10 5.27
C ALA A 161 -8.86 16.92 4.38
N LYS A 162 -8.76 17.13 3.06
CA LYS A 162 -8.25 16.13 2.12
C LYS A 162 -6.75 15.88 2.34
N LEU A 163 -5.99 16.96 2.52
CA LEU A 163 -4.56 16.88 2.84
C LEU A 163 -4.33 16.20 4.19
N LEU A 164 -5.08 16.58 5.23
CA LEU A 164 -4.98 15.94 6.54
C LEU A 164 -5.29 14.44 6.46
N LEU A 165 -6.35 14.04 5.74
CA LEU A 165 -6.68 12.63 5.58
C LEU A 165 -5.56 11.87 4.84
N LEU A 166 -5.02 12.46 3.78
CA LEU A 166 -3.89 11.89 3.04
C LEU A 166 -2.68 11.67 3.96
N SER A 167 -2.32 12.66 4.79
CA SER A 167 -1.22 12.54 5.73
C SER A 167 -1.47 11.50 6.81
N ILE A 168 -2.70 11.40 7.34
CA ILE A 168 -3.07 10.35 8.32
C ILE A 168 -2.92 8.96 7.67
N ALA A 169 -3.49 8.78 6.48
CA ALA A 169 -3.45 7.50 5.77
C ALA A 169 -2.02 7.05 5.44
N ILE A 170 -1.14 7.97 5.05
CA ILE A 170 0.29 7.67 4.82
C ILE A 170 0.96 7.17 6.11
N VAL A 171 0.67 7.80 7.26
CA VAL A 171 1.23 7.35 8.55
C VAL A 171 0.64 6.01 8.97
N ASP A 172 -0.66 5.81 8.79
CA ASP A 172 -1.31 4.51 9.02
C ASP A 172 -0.66 3.40 8.18
N ASP A 173 -0.37 3.64 6.90
CA ASP A 173 0.29 2.67 6.01
C ASP A 173 1.71 2.32 6.47
N ILE A 174 2.48 3.32 6.97
CA ILE A 174 3.79 3.08 7.58
C ILE A 174 3.66 2.18 8.81
N ILE A 175 2.68 2.45 9.67
CA ILE A 175 2.47 1.64 10.88
C ILE A 175 2.04 0.23 10.47
N ALA A 176 1.10 0.11 9.52
CA ALA A 176 0.57 -1.15 9.06
C ALA A 176 1.65 -2.04 8.44
N ILE A 177 2.46 -1.50 7.53
CA ILE A 177 3.54 -2.27 6.92
C ILE A 177 4.60 -2.68 7.94
N THR A 178 4.90 -1.81 8.92
CA THR A 178 5.85 -2.12 10.00
C THR A 178 5.33 -3.26 10.89
N VAL A 179 4.05 -3.24 11.24
CA VAL A 179 3.41 -4.31 12.02
C VAL A 179 3.39 -5.60 11.22
N ILE A 180 3.01 -5.56 9.94
CA ILE A 180 3.04 -6.73 9.05
C ILE A 180 4.45 -7.33 8.97
N ALA A 181 5.48 -6.48 8.83
CA ALA A 181 6.87 -6.91 8.78
C ALA A 181 7.36 -7.60 10.06
N LEU A 182 7.02 -7.04 11.22
CA LEU A 182 7.62 -7.45 12.49
C LEU A 182 6.81 -8.52 13.22
N VAL A 183 5.48 -8.51 13.08
CA VAL A 183 4.56 -9.37 13.84
C VAL A 183 4.12 -10.58 13.04
N TYR A 184 3.87 -10.42 11.74
CA TYR A 184 3.32 -11.47 10.87
C TYR A 184 4.41 -12.21 10.07
N THR A 185 5.62 -12.26 10.60
CA THR A 185 6.74 -13.02 10.02
C THR A 185 6.94 -14.31 10.81
N ASP A 186 6.56 -15.45 10.22
CA ASP A 186 6.56 -16.74 10.91
C ASP A 186 7.95 -17.39 10.99
N SER A 187 8.71 -17.34 9.89
CA SER A 187 10.03 -17.95 9.80
C SER A 187 10.95 -17.10 8.95
N VAL A 188 12.21 -16.98 9.35
CA VAL A 188 13.17 -16.11 8.68
C VAL A 188 14.33 -16.92 8.14
N SER A 189 14.48 -16.95 6.82
CA SER A 189 15.68 -17.49 6.20
C SER A 189 16.77 -16.42 6.14
N ALA A 190 17.82 -16.59 6.95
CA ALA A 190 18.95 -15.66 6.99
C ALA A 190 19.66 -15.51 5.63
N LEU A 191 19.68 -16.57 4.82
CA LEU A 191 20.28 -16.56 3.49
C LEU A 191 19.52 -15.64 2.53
N TRP A 192 18.19 -15.78 2.49
CA TRP A 192 17.33 -14.98 1.62
C TRP A 192 17.25 -13.52 2.09
N LEU A 193 17.27 -13.28 3.41
CA LEU A 193 17.43 -11.93 3.95
C LEU A 193 18.76 -11.29 3.53
N ALA A 194 19.87 -12.04 3.58
CA ALA A 194 21.16 -11.53 3.13
C ALA A 194 21.16 -11.21 1.63
N ALA A 195 20.48 -12.03 0.81
CA ALA A 195 20.28 -11.76 -0.61
C ALA A 195 19.46 -10.49 -0.86
N ALA A 196 18.36 -10.29 -0.13
CA ALA A 196 17.55 -9.07 -0.20
C ALA A 196 18.37 -7.83 0.20
N ALA A 197 19.13 -7.91 1.30
CA ALA A 197 20.03 -6.84 1.75
C ALA A 197 21.12 -6.53 0.70
N GLY A 198 21.68 -7.57 0.05
CA GLY A 198 22.62 -7.42 -1.06
C GLY A 198 22.01 -6.68 -2.26
N GLY A 199 20.75 -6.99 -2.60
CA GLY A 199 20.02 -6.27 -3.64
C GLY A 199 19.79 -4.79 -3.30
N LEU A 200 19.43 -4.49 -2.04
CA LEU A 200 19.30 -3.09 -1.57
C LEU A 200 20.64 -2.33 -1.62
N LEU A 201 21.75 -2.99 -1.28
CA LEU A 201 23.09 -2.42 -1.43
C LEU A 201 23.42 -2.15 -2.90
N ALA A 202 23.02 -3.04 -3.82
CA ALA A 202 23.19 -2.81 -5.25
C ALA A 202 22.37 -1.59 -5.72
N VAL A 203 21.13 -1.42 -5.24
CA VAL A 203 20.33 -0.21 -5.49
C VAL A 203 21.03 1.06 -5.00
N LEU A 204 21.59 1.02 -3.78
CA LEU A 204 22.32 2.16 -3.22
C LEU A 204 23.59 2.47 -4.04
N LEU A 205 24.30 1.43 -4.50
CA LEU A 205 25.48 1.59 -5.34
C LEU A 205 25.12 2.16 -6.71
N MET A 206 24.07 1.66 -7.37
CA MET A 206 23.56 2.23 -8.63
C MET A 206 23.20 3.70 -8.47
N ARG A 207 22.55 4.06 -7.36
CA ARG A 207 22.24 5.46 -7.02
C ARG A 207 23.51 6.29 -6.88
N ARG A 208 24.53 5.80 -6.18
CA ARG A 208 25.82 6.50 -5.99
C ARG A 208 26.63 6.64 -7.28
N LEU A 209 26.53 5.65 -8.16
CA LEU A 209 27.17 5.67 -9.49
C LEU A 209 26.41 6.55 -10.50
N GLY A 210 25.28 7.15 -10.11
CA GLY A 210 24.53 8.06 -10.97
C GLY A 210 23.77 7.36 -12.10
N VAL A 211 23.39 6.09 -11.92
CA VAL A 211 22.58 5.37 -12.91
C VAL A 211 21.22 6.06 -13.03
N ALA A 212 20.98 6.70 -14.18
CA ALA A 212 19.76 7.47 -14.47
C ALA A 212 18.62 6.61 -15.05
N SER A 213 18.92 5.42 -15.58
CA SER A 213 17.91 4.52 -16.13
C SER A 213 17.16 3.79 -15.01
N ILE A 214 15.83 3.65 -15.14
CA ILE A 214 14.97 2.96 -14.18
C ILE A 214 15.08 1.42 -14.28
N TRP A 215 15.40 0.90 -15.47
CA TRP A 215 15.41 -0.54 -15.74
C TRP A 215 16.34 -1.35 -14.83
N PRO A 216 17.59 -0.92 -14.57
CA PRO A 216 18.45 -1.61 -13.61
C PRO A 216 17.86 -1.70 -12.20
N TYR A 217 17.20 -0.64 -11.73
CA TYR A 217 16.51 -0.65 -10.43
C TYR A 217 15.33 -1.61 -10.42
N ALA A 218 14.56 -1.67 -11.51
CA ALA A 218 13.43 -2.60 -11.63
C ALA A 218 13.90 -4.05 -11.59
N VAL A 219 14.96 -4.40 -12.31
CA VAL A 219 15.52 -5.77 -12.31
C VAL A 219 16.02 -6.18 -10.93
N VAL A 220 16.78 -5.30 -10.27
CA VAL A 220 17.26 -5.57 -8.90
C VAL A 220 16.09 -5.63 -7.91
N GLY A 221 15.08 -4.75 -8.08
CA GLY A 221 13.86 -4.74 -7.27
C GLY A 221 13.08 -6.05 -7.36
N VAL A 222 12.92 -6.63 -8.56
CA VAL A 222 12.33 -7.97 -8.74
C VAL A 222 13.15 -9.03 -8.01
N GLY A 223 14.49 -8.93 -8.06
CA GLY A 223 15.37 -9.82 -7.31
C GLY A 223 15.19 -9.70 -5.79
N VAL A 224 15.08 -8.47 -5.27
CA VAL A 224 14.79 -8.21 -3.85
C VAL A 224 13.41 -8.77 -3.48
N TRP A 225 12.39 -8.57 -4.30
CA TRP A 225 11.05 -9.10 -4.08
C TRP A 225 11.04 -10.62 -3.98
N LEU A 226 11.68 -11.32 -4.92
CA LEU A 226 11.83 -12.79 -4.87
C LEU A 226 12.59 -13.23 -3.62
N ALA A 227 13.67 -12.53 -3.25
CA ALA A 227 14.40 -12.84 -2.03
C ALA A 227 13.55 -12.61 -0.78
N THR A 228 12.72 -11.57 -0.73
CA THR A 228 11.81 -11.35 0.40
C THR A 228 10.73 -12.42 0.47
N LEU A 229 10.17 -12.83 -0.67
CA LEU A 229 9.17 -13.89 -0.79
C LEU A 229 9.64 -15.21 -0.15
N GLU A 230 10.90 -15.56 -0.41
CA GLU A 230 11.55 -16.77 0.12
C GLU A 230 12.14 -16.58 1.53
N SER A 231 12.33 -15.33 1.98
CA SER A 231 12.86 -15.03 3.31
C SER A 231 11.85 -15.23 4.44
N GLY A 232 10.57 -15.35 4.10
CA GLY A 232 9.45 -15.42 5.04
C GLY A 232 9.02 -14.07 5.63
N VAL A 233 9.74 -12.99 5.32
CA VAL A 233 9.24 -11.62 5.48
C VAL A 233 8.17 -11.36 4.41
N HIS A 234 7.15 -10.56 4.74
CA HIS A 234 6.12 -10.18 3.78
C HIS A 234 6.72 -9.52 2.54
N ALA A 235 6.45 -10.09 1.35
CA ALA A 235 7.04 -9.67 0.09
C ALA A 235 6.69 -8.21 -0.30
N THR A 236 5.61 -7.68 0.25
CA THR A 236 5.17 -6.29 0.05
C THR A 236 6.19 -5.26 0.52
N ILE A 237 7.03 -5.61 1.50
CA ILE A 237 8.06 -4.73 2.05
C ILE A 237 9.16 -4.45 1.03
N ALA A 238 9.39 -5.35 0.07
CA ALA A 238 10.35 -5.09 -1.01
C ALA A 238 9.97 -3.88 -1.90
N GLY A 239 8.70 -3.48 -1.89
CA GLY A 239 8.25 -2.30 -2.61
C GLY A 239 8.70 -1.01 -1.94
N VAL A 240 8.80 -0.97 -0.61
CA VAL A 240 9.15 0.23 0.17
C VAL A 240 10.65 0.47 0.22
#